data_AF-A0A1D2R201-F1
#
_entry.id   AF-A0A1D2R201-F1
#
_cell.length_a   1.000
_cell.length_b   1.000
_cell.length_c   1.000
_cell.angle_alpha   90.00
_cell.angle_beta   90.00
_cell.angle_gamma   90.00
#
_symmetry.space_group_name_H-M   'P 1'
#
loop_
_entity.id
_entity.type
_entity.pdbx_description
1 polymer ?
#
loop_
_entity_poly.entity_id
_entity_poly.type
_entity_poly.pdbx_seq_one_letter_code
_entity_poly.pdbx_strand_id
1 'polypeptide(L)' 'MRAIAKVVNDIGFEIYTLQQFRSEKTLDPNFKFIRSPTAEKMQELGEEAKKYLPDTKVQVVTQENGFEAIII' A
#
# COMPACT_ATOMS: atom_id res chain seq x y z
N MET A 1 -9.22 -0.91 5.27
CA MET A 1 -7.84 -0.96 5.80
C MET A 1 -7.69 -1.51 7.23
N ARG A 2 -8.69 -1.32 8.11
CA ARG A 2 -8.60 -1.63 9.56
C ARG A 2 -8.04 -3.01 9.95
N ALA A 3 -8.45 -4.10 9.28
CA ALA A 3 -7.98 -5.44 9.64
C ALA A 3 -6.47 -5.63 9.39
N ILE A 4 -5.96 -5.10 8.29
CA ILE A 4 -4.53 -5.16 7.94
C ILE A 4 -3.73 -4.29 8.91
N ALA A 5 -4.19 -3.07 9.18
CA ALA A 5 -3.55 -2.18 10.14
C ALA A 5 -3.46 -2.80 11.54
N LYS A 6 -4.49 -3.52 11.98
CA LYS A 6 -4.44 -4.26 13.25
C LYS A 6 -3.28 -5.25 13.29
N VAL A 7 -3.11 -6.06 12.24
CA VAL A 7 -2.01 -7.04 12.17
C VAL A 7 -0.65 -6.34 12.21
N VAL A 8 -0.50 -5.23 11.48
CA VAL A 8 0.75 -4.46 11.45
C VAL A 8 1.10 -3.92 12.84
N ASN A 9 0.11 -3.37 13.54
CA ASN A 9 0.28 -2.82 14.88
C ASN A 9 0.56 -3.91 15.92
N ASP A 10 -0.17 -5.02 15.86
CA ASP A 10 -0.02 -6.13 16.82
C ASP A 10 1.37 -6.79 16.71
N ILE A 11 1.99 -6.76 15.52
CA ILE A 11 3.35 -7.29 15.31
C ILE A 11 4.44 -6.23 15.59
N GLY A 12 4.11 -4.94 15.47
CA GLY A 12 5.03 -3.84 15.74
C GLY A 12 6.05 -3.60 14.63
N PHE A 13 5.63 -3.67 13.36
CA PHE A 13 6.52 -3.33 12.24
C PHE A 13 6.91 -1.85 12.25
N GLU A 14 8.18 -1.56 11.95
CA GLU A 14 8.68 -0.19 11.79
C GLU A 14 8.16 0.47 10.49
N ILE A 15 8.04 -0.32 9.43
CA ILE A 15 7.65 0.17 8.09
C ILE A 15 6.53 -0.70 7.52
N TYR A 16 5.47 -0.05 7.05
CA TYR A 16 4.40 -0.65 6.26
C TYR A 16 4.40 -0.09 4.84
N THR A 17 4.62 -0.96 3.85
CA THR A 17 4.69 -0.58 2.43
C THR A 17 3.47 -1.08 1.67
N LEU A 18 2.74 -0.15 1.06
CA LEU A 18 1.64 -0.42 0.13
C LEU A 18 2.18 -0.43 -1.30
N GLN A 19 2.28 -1.61 -1.90
CA GLN A 19 2.77 -1.74 -3.27
C GLN A 19 1.62 -1.73 -4.29
N GLN A 20 1.74 -0.87 -5.30
CA GLN A 20 0.81 -0.86 -6.43
C GLN A 20 0.91 -2.19 -7.19
N PHE A 21 -0.25 -2.76 -7.45
CA PHE A 21 -0.36 -4.00 -8.19
C PHE A 21 0.15 -3.85 -9.64
N ARG A 22 0.87 -4.87 -10.13
CA ARG A 22 1.46 -4.89 -11.48
C ARG A 22 0.94 -6.11 -12.25
N SER A 23 -0.11 -5.90 -13.04
CA SER A 23 -0.82 -6.98 -13.75
C SER A 23 0.04 -7.71 -14.79
N GLU A 24 1.05 -7.05 -15.34
CA GLU A 24 1.94 -7.59 -16.39
C GLU A 24 2.85 -8.73 -15.93
N LYS A 25 3.09 -8.88 -14.62
CA LYS A 25 4.02 -9.89 -14.06
C LYS A 25 3.33 -10.75 -13.00
N THR A 26 2.25 -11.40 -13.41
CA THR A 26 1.42 -12.22 -12.52
C THR A 26 1.62 -13.71 -12.81
N LEU A 27 1.59 -14.54 -11.76
CA LEU A 27 1.68 -16.00 -11.89
C LEU A 27 0.38 -16.61 -12.45
N ASP A 28 -0.77 -16.00 -12.12
CA ASP A 28 -2.07 -16.36 -12.69
C ASP A 28 -2.38 -15.46 -13.89
N PRO A 29 -2.50 -16.03 -15.11
CA PRO A 29 -2.83 -15.28 -16.31
C PRO A 29 -4.15 -14.50 -16.25
N ASN A 30 -5.08 -14.86 -15.37
CA ASN A 30 -6.34 -14.13 -15.20
C ASN A 30 -6.12 -12.74 -14.58
N PHE A 31 -5.05 -12.57 -13.80
CA PHE A 31 -4.76 -11.29 -13.16
C PHE A 31 -4.20 -10.23 -14.11
N LYS A 32 -3.76 -10.60 -15.31
CA LYS A 32 -3.32 -9.63 -16.34
C LYS A 32 -4.42 -8.65 -16.75
N PHE A 33 -5.69 -9.04 -16.55
CA PHE A 33 -6.85 -8.23 -16.91
C PHE A 33 -7.33 -7.31 -15.77
N ILE A 34 -6.79 -7.48 -14.55
CA ILE A 34 -7.12 -6.61 -13.43
C ILE A 34 -6.41 -5.28 -13.64
N ARG A 35 -7.18 -4.19 -13.57
CA ARG A 35 -6.65 -2.83 -13.65
C ARG A 35 -5.84 -2.52 -12.39
N SER A 36 -4.61 -2.07 -12.57
CA SER A 36 -3.80 -1.53 -11.46
C SER A 36 -4.48 -0.30 -10.83
N PRO A 37 -4.44 -0.16 -9.50
CA PRO A 37 -4.87 1.06 -8.83
C PRO A 37 -4.08 2.27 -9.35
N THR A 38 -4.70 3.44 -9.40
CA THR A 38 -4.00 4.69 -9.73
C THR A 38 -3.06 5.10 -8.60
N ALA A 39 -2.05 5.92 -8.89
CA ALA A 39 -1.18 6.50 -7.87
C ALA A 39 -1.98 7.28 -6.80
N GLU A 40 -2.98 8.06 -7.22
CA GLU A 40 -3.91 8.75 -6.30
C GLU A 40 -4.63 7.76 -5.37
N LYS A 41 -5.12 6.63 -5.91
CA LYS A 41 -5.77 5.63 -5.08
C LYS A 41 -4.80 5.00 -4.07
N MET A 42 -3.55 4.81 -4.47
CA MET A 42 -2.50 4.30 -3.58
C MET A 42 -2.23 5.29 -2.43
N GLN A 43 -2.18 6.59 -2.73
CA GLN A 43 -2.03 7.64 -1.73
C GLN A 43 -3.19 7.58 -0.72
N GLU A 44 -4.45 7.61 -1.17
CA GLU A 44 -5.64 7.49 -0.29
C GLU A 44 -5.57 6.29 0.67
N LEU A 45 -5.12 5.13 0.16
CA LEU A 45 -4.96 3.92 0.97
C LEU A 45 -3.84 4.07 2.01
N GLY A 46 -2.75 4.75 1.64
CA GLY A 46 -1.68 5.14 2.55
C GLY A 46 -2.16 6.04 3.67
N GLU A 47 -2.95 7.07 3.35
CA GLU A 47 -3.54 7.97 4.33
C GLU A 47 -4.52 7.24 5.25
N GLU A 48 -5.37 6.36 4.70
CA GLU A 48 -6.28 5.54 5.50
C GLU A 48 -5.50 4.63 6.45
N ALA A 49 -4.41 4.01 6.00
CA ALA A 49 -3.57 3.16 6.83
C ALA A 49 -2.91 3.96 7.97
N LYS A 50 -2.42 5.17 7.69
CA LYS A 50 -1.73 6.02 8.67
C LYS A 50 -2.62 6.40 9.86
N LYS A 51 -3.93 6.59 9.64
CA LYS A 51 -4.92 6.83 10.72
C LYS A 51 -4.97 5.72 11.77
N TYR A 52 -4.63 4.49 11.39
CA TYR A 52 -4.61 3.34 12.29
C TYR A 52 -3.20 2.96 12.76
N LEU A 53 -2.17 3.56 12.17
CA LEU A 53 -0.76 3.24 12.39
C LEU A 53 0.05 4.52 12.63
N PRO A 54 -0.27 5.30 13.69
CA PRO A 54 0.34 6.61 13.92
C PRO A 54 1.86 6.51 14.08
N ASP A 55 2.35 5.44 14.74
CA ASP A 55 3.78 5.28 15.05
C ASP A 55 4.56 4.49 13.99
N THR A 56 3.88 3.84 13.03
CA THR A 56 4.53 3.10 11.93
C THR A 56 4.80 4.03 10.75
N LYS A 57 5.97 3.90 10.12
CA LYS A 57 6.24 4.56 8.84
C LYS A 57 5.41 3.91 7.74
N VAL A 58 4.44 4.63 7.20
CA VAL A 58 3.64 4.18 6.05
C VAL A 58 4.23 4.75 4.77
N GLN A 59 4.41 3.92 3.76
CA GLN A 59 4.88 4.34 2.44
C GLN A 59 4.12 3.62 1.34
N VAL A 60 3.98 4.27 0.19
CA VAL A 60 3.40 3.69 -1.02
C VAL A 60 4.47 3.54 -2.09
N VAL A 61 4.35 2.51 -2.91
CA VAL A 61 5.24 2.28 -4.05
C VAL A 61 4.44 2.15 -5.33
N THR A 62 4.58 3.13 -6.21
CA THR A 62 3.88 3.23 -7.49
C THR A 62 4.84 3.01 -8.66
N GLN A 63 4.31 2.69 -9.84
CA GLN A 63 5.08 2.63 -11.09
C GLN A 63 5.50 4.03 -11.54
N GLU A 64 4.65 5.01 -11.25
CA GLU A 64 4.77 6.39 -11.67
C GLU A 64 5.84 7.14 -10.87
N ASN A 65 5.82 7.02 -9.54
CA ASN A 65 6.61 7.88 -8.65
C ASN A 65 7.64 7.10 -7.81
N GLY A 66 7.66 5.77 -7.86
CA GLY A 66 8.53 4.96 -7.01
C GLY A 66 8.09 5.01 -5.55
N PHE A 67 9.03 5.23 -4.62
CA PHE A 67 8.75 5.24 -3.17
C PHE A 67 8.28 6.62 -2.70
N GLU A 68 7.13 6.66 -2.04
CA GLU A 68 6.57 7.89 -1.46
C GLU A 68 6.18 7.62 0.00
N ALA A 69 6.67 8.45 0.92
CA ALA A 69 6.30 8.37 2.33
C ALA A 69 4.97 9.10 2.58
N ILE A 70 4.11 8.52 3.41
CA ILE A 70 2.85 9.15 3.83
C ILE A 70 3.13 9.99 5.08
N ILE A 71 3.02 11.31 4.93
CA ILE A 71 3.30 12.31 5.97
C ILE A 71 1.97 12.98 6.33
N ILE A 72 1.29 12.46 7.36
CA ILE A 72 0.04 13.01 7.90
C ILE A 72 0.03 12.79 9.41
#